data_AF-A0A970AKK4-F1
#
_entry.id   AF-A0A970AKK4-F1
#
_cell.length_a   1.000
_cell.length_b   1.000
_cell.length_c   1.000
_cell.angle_alpha   90.00
_cell.angle_beta   90.00
_cell.angle_gamma   90.00
#
_symmetry.space_group_name_H-M   'P 1'
#
loop_
_entity.id
_entity.type
_entity.pdbx_description
1 polymer ?
#
loop_
_entity_poly.entity_id
_entity_poly.type
_entity_poly.pdbx_seq_one_letter_code
_entity_poly.pdbx_strand_id
1 'polypeptide(L)'
;MASLTASPNFDYLEGTTQPDKFNALDGNDIIYANSGDDFIEGDRGKDKICGDQGNDSIFGGTDDDILWGGKGSDLILGSSGNDIIIGGVGSDTIIGGEGEDIFAIAKGSGGPTLATADYIADFGNGNDTIRLLNGLTFADLNIQQGTGANSNSTVIQDKLTGEYLAVLQGVSSSSISSNNFTTFISGNLVTDWNATVLDAVRTANTVPPLASRNMAMVHAAIYDSVNSISKKYSPYRVEIDPPAGTSAESAIAAAAYHVLVSLYPAQAVKFNEAYASSLAKIPDGKSKDDGIALGQQVADQIITWRSTDGITRVVQYTPKTEPGSWVPTPPAFAPGLAPQWPEVTPFAMTSGSQFRPSGPPALDSAKYAEEFNYVKEIGKIDSLTRTPDQSAIAKFWANGPGTFTPPGHWNQIAQDAAGLMGNSLEDNARLFALLNIAEADAAIIAWDAKYQYDLWRPVTAIRQAGTDNNPNTTADSQWTPLLVTPPFPEYTSGHSTFSGAAESVMNSVFGSDFGFADKGDKSVNSLRTYENFAEAADESGISRIYGGIHFMSANVDGLSSGRNVGNYVVQNFLN
;
A
#
# COMPACT_ATOMS: atom_id res chain seq x y z
N MET A 1 30.21 15.94 -8.45
CA MET A 1 29.34 15.35 -9.47
C MET A 1 29.68 13.89 -9.63
N ALA A 2 29.13 13.07 -8.73
CA ALA A 2 28.94 11.67 -9.09
C ALA A 2 27.86 11.63 -10.17
N SER A 3 27.97 10.68 -11.10
CA SER A 3 26.93 10.42 -12.09
C SER A 3 26.28 9.11 -11.70
N LEU A 4 24.99 9.15 -11.39
CA LEU A 4 24.17 7.97 -11.15
C LEU A 4 23.34 7.76 -12.42
N THR A 5 23.54 6.61 -13.06
CA THR A 5 22.76 6.21 -14.25
C THR A 5 21.91 5.02 -13.86
N ALA A 6 20.61 5.17 -14.05
CA ALA A 6 19.61 4.16 -13.82
C ALA A 6 19.63 3.06 -14.90
N SER A 7 18.75 2.08 -14.73
CA SER A 7 18.32 1.15 -15.77
C SER A 7 17.07 1.71 -16.49
N PRO A 8 16.62 1.12 -17.61
CA PRO A 8 15.34 1.47 -18.21
C PRO A 8 14.10 0.88 -17.49
N ASN A 9 14.25 0.48 -16.22
CA ASN A 9 13.19 -0.08 -15.38
C ASN A 9 13.05 0.79 -14.13
N PHE A 10 12.11 0.45 -13.23
CA PHE A 10 12.04 1.10 -11.92
C PHE A 10 13.39 1.11 -11.19
N ASP A 11 13.82 2.30 -10.81
CA ASP A 11 15.00 2.56 -10.03
C ASP A 11 14.69 3.36 -8.76
N TYR A 12 15.37 2.98 -7.67
CA TYR A 12 15.41 3.78 -6.45
C TYR A 12 16.81 4.35 -6.29
N LEU A 13 16.95 5.66 -6.46
CA LEU A 13 18.23 6.35 -6.50
C LEU A 13 18.38 7.28 -5.28
N GLU A 14 19.50 7.15 -4.58
CA GLU A 14 19.89 8.06 -3.49
C GLU A 14 21.21 8.77 -3.84
N GLY A 15 21.17 10.09 -3.76
CA GLY A 15 22.32 10.97 -3.95
C GLY A 15 23.26 11.01 -2.76
N THR A 16 24.33 11.77 -2.91
CA THR A 16 25.32 12.02 -1.88
C THR A 16 25.03 13.34 -1.16
N THR A 17 25.99 13.84 -0.38
CA THR A 17 25.89 15.20 0.19
C THR A 17 26.68 16.22 -0.64
N GLN A 18 26.93 15.93 -1.91
CA GLN A 18 27.67 16.74 -2.87
C GLN A 18 26.85 16.85 -4.15
N PRO A 19 27.10 17.87 -5.00
CA PRO A 19 26.44 17.97 -6.30
C PRO A 19 26.56 16.68 -7.10
N ASP A 20 25.44 16.15 -7.56
CA ASP A 20 25.27 14.91 -8.29
C ASP A 20 24.52 15.12 -9.60
N LYS A 21 24.69 14.17 -10.52
CA LYS A 21 23.93 14.10 -11.77
C LYS A 21 23.18 12.77 -11.83
N PHE A 22 21.86 12.83 -11.98
CA PHE A 22 20.97 11.70 -12.19
C PHE A 22 20.48 11.69 -13.64
N ASN A 23 20.39 10.49 -14.20
CA ASN A 23 19.67 10.22 -15.44
C ASN A 23 18.90 8.91 -15.22
N ALA A 24 17.58 9.03 -15.10
CA ALA A 24 16.66 7.97 -14.68
C ALA A 24 16.20 7.06 -15.84
N LEU A 25 16.32 7.53 -17.09
CA LEU A 25 15.93 6.80 -18.30
C LEU A 25 14.41 6.53 -18.38
N ASP A 26 14.01 5.35 -18.81
CA ASP A 26 12.60 4.96 -18.77
C ASP A 26 12.36 4.29 -17.40
N GLY A 27 11.21 4.46 -16.76
CA GLY A 27 10.96 3.88 -15.44
C GLY A 27 9.93 4.67 -14.66
N ASN A 28 9.42 4.16 -13.53
CA ASN A 28 8.62 4.97 -12.61
C ASN A 28 9.47 5.23 -11.37
N ASP A 29 10.45 6.10 -11.47
CA ASP A 29 11.59 6.09 -10.57
C ASP A 29 11.36 6.87 -9.28
N ILE A 30 12.13 6.53 -8.25
CA ILE A 30 12.16 7.29 -7.00
C ILE A 30 13.56 7.83 -6.79
N ILE A 31 13.69 9.16 -6.78
CA ILE A 31 14.97 9.85 -6.65
C ILE A 31 14.95 10.74 -5.42
N TYR A 32 15.95 10.54 -4.55
CA TYR A 32 16.26 11.44 -3.43
C TYR A 32 17.69 11.95 -3.61
N ALA A 33 17.86 13.21 -4.00
CA ALA A 33 19.16 13.79 -4.31
C ALA A 33 19.98 14.17 -3.06
N ASN A 34 19.34 14.24 -1.89
CA ASN A 34 19.93 14.49 -0.57
C ASN A 34 20.47 15.91 -0.35
N SER A 35 21.73 16.20 -0.68
CA SER A 35 22.26 17.56 -0.50
C SER A 35 23.29 17.85 -1.56
N GLY A 36 23.29 19.05 -2.10
CA GLY A 36 24.10 19.38 -3.26
C GLY A 36 23.31 20.32 -4.16
N ASP A 37 23.97 20.95 -5.12
CA ASP A 37 23.26 21.58 -6.22
C ASP A 37 23.17 20.51 -7.32
N ASP A 38 22.07 19.76 -7.34
CA ASP A 38 21.94 18.53 -8.11
C ASP A 38 21.29 18.76 -9.47
N PHE A 39 21.60 17.88 -10.42
CA PHE A 39 21.00 17.89 -11.75
C PHE A 39 20.30 16.57 -12.00
N ILE A 40 18.98 16.60 -12.19
CA ILE A 40 18.12 15.41 -12.22
C ILE A 40 17.31 15.39 -13.52
N GLU A 41 17.50 14.36 -14.34
CA GLU A 41 16.66 14.02 -15.49
C GLU A 41 15.86 12.76 -15.15
N GLY A 42 14.52 12.88 -15.00
CA GLY A 42 13.58 11.75 -14.83
C GLY A 42 13.30 11.00 -16.14
N ASP A 43 13.33 11.71 -17.27
CA ASP A 43 13.19 11.15 -18.62
C ASP A 43 11.77 10.60 -18.91
N ARG A 44 11.48 9.29 -18.88
CA ARG A 44 10.12 8.77 -19.15
C ARG A 44 9.57 7.97 -17.99
N GLY A 45 8.29 8.18 -17.73
CA GLY A 45 7.47 7.41 -16.81
C GLY A 45 7.10 8.25 -15.59
N LYS A 46 6.35 7.68 -14.66
CA LYS A 46 5.78 8.44 -13.55
C LYS A 46 6.75 8.50 -12.39
N ASP A 47 7.56 9.54 -12.37
CA ASP A 47 8.66 9.67 -11.43
C ASP A 47 8.27 10.40 -10.16
N LYS A 48 8.96 10.06 -9.08
CA LYS A 48 8.95 10.80 -7.83
C LYS A 48 10.34 11.31 -7.52
N ILE A 49 10.51 12.62 -7.67
CA ILE A 49 11.82 13.27 -7.58
C ILE A 49 11.83 14.28 -6.43
N CYS A 50 12.85 14.18 -5.57
CA CYS A 50 13.11 15.11 -4.47
C CYS A 50 14.57 15.62 -4.55
N GLY A 51 14.75 16.92 -4.79
CA GLY A 51 16.07 17.58 -4.77
C GLY A 51 16.66 17.73 -3.36
N ASP A 52 15.80 17.78 -2.35
CA ASP A 52 16.14 17.91 -0.92
C ASP A 52 16.82 19.23 -0.54
N GLN A 53 18.15 19.37 -0.62
CA GLN A 53 18.87 20.54 -0.11
C GLN A 53 19.92 21.04 -1.11
N GLY A 54 19.78 22.30 -1.53
CA GLY A 54 20.69 22.99 -2.43
C GLY A 54 19.88 23.56 -3.59
N ASN A 55 20.55 24.13 -4.59
CA ASN A 55 19.88 24.71 -5.75
C ASN A 55 19.84 23.68 -6.87
N ASP A 56 18.74 22.97 -6.97
CA ASP A 56 18.61 21.81 -7.82
C ASP A 56 18.04 22.17 -9.19
N SER A 57 18.40 21.41 -10.21
CA SER A 57 17.81 21.47 -11.55
C SER A 57 17.10 20.15 -11.83
N ILE A 58 15.77 20.17 -11.77
CA ILE A 58 14.90 19.01 -11.89
C ILE A 58 14.13 19.07 -13.21
N PHE A 59 14.27 18.02 -14.01
CA PHE A 59 13.52 17.80 -15.24
C PHE A 59 12.71 16.51 -15.03
N GLY A 60 11.39 16.62 -14.90
CA GLY A 60 10.48 15.48 -14.74
C GLY A 60 10.53 14.58 -15.97
N GLY A 61 10.03 15.10 -17.09
CA GLY A 61 10.15 14.43 -18.38
C GLY A 61 8.80 14.15 -19.00
N THR A 62 8.52 12.90 -19.37
CA THR A 62 7.21 12.52 -19.89
C THR A 62 6.44 11.68 -18.90
N ASP A 63 5.11 11.84 -18.91
CA ASP A 63 4.14 11.20 -18.01
C ASP A 63 3.93 11.99 -16.71
N ASP A 64 2.97 11.59 -15.87
CA ASP A 64 2.56 12.38 -14.71
C ASP A 64 3.56 12.23 -13.55
N ASP A 65 4.31 13.29 -13.23
CA ASP A 65 5.39 13.27 -12.24
C ASP A 65 5.01 13.93 -10.90
N ILE A 66 5.74 13.57 -9.85
CA ILE A 66 5.74 14.25 -8.55
C ILE A 66 7.12 14.84 -8.29
N LEU A 67 7.23 16.16 -8.42
CA LEU A 67 8.50 16.88 -8.33
C LEU A 67 8.54 17.77 -7.08
N TRP A 68 9.60 17.62 -6.29
CA TRP A 68 9.86 18.46 -5.12
C TRP A 68 11.29 19.01 -5.16
N GLY A 69 11.45 20.32 -5.30
CA GLY A 69 12.75 21.00 -5.23
C GLY A 69 13.42 20.80 -3.88
N GLY A 70 12.74 21.23 -2.81
CA GLY A 70 13.20 20.98 -1.45
C GLY A 70 13.58 22.29 -0.76
N LYS A 71 14.86 22.50 -0.48
CA LYS A 71 15.38 23.74 0.10
C LYS A 71 16.44 24.34 -0.81
N GLY A 72 16.19 25.51 -1.34
CA GLY A 72 17.15 26.21 -2.17
C GLY A 72 16.45 27.14 -3.15
N SER A 73 17.13 27.52 -4.21
CA SER A 73 16.51 28.21 -5.35
C SER A 73 16.54 27.26 -6.52
N ASP A 74 15.48 26.48 -6.65
CA ASP A 74 15.42 25.33 -7.55
C ASP A 74 14.90 25.74 -8.93
N LEU A 75 15.33 25.02 -9.96
CA LEU A 75 14.75 25.07 -11.30
C LEU A 75 14.00 23.75 -11.54
N ILE A 76 12.68 23.82 -11.70
CA ILE A 76 11.84 22.64 -11.89
C ILE A 76 11.07 22.76 -13.20
N LEU A 77 11.21 21.76 -14.07
CA LEU A 77 10.49 21.62 -15.32
C LEU A 77 9.75 20.27 -15.32
N GLY A 78 8.42 20.30 -15.26
CA GLY A 78 7.56 19.10 -15.39
C GLY A 78 7.69 18.47 -16.78
N SER A 79 7.60 19.30 -17.81
CA SER A 79 7.70 18.98 -19.24
C SER A 79 6.39 18.49 -19.86
N SER A 80 6.04 17.20 -19.85
CA SER A 80 4.77 16.74 -20.41
C SER A 80 4.13 15.69 -19.53
N GLY A 81 2.85 15.84 -19.21
CA GLY A 81 2.20 15.05 -18.16
C GLY A 81 1.37 15.96 -17.29
N ASN A 82 0.54 15.41 -16.40
CA ASN A 82 -0.19 16.18 -15.41
C ASN A 82 0.61 16.15 -14.10
N ASP A 83 1.47 17.14 -13.90
CA ASP A 83 2.51 17.07 -12.87
C ASP A 83 2.05 17.67 -11.54
N ILE A 84 2.58 17.15 -10.44
CA ILE A 84 2.47 17.76 -9.11
C ILE A 84 3.82 18.35 -8.75
N ILE A 85 3.90 19.67 -8.72
CA ILE A 85 5.16 20.38 -8.51
C ILE A 85 5.15 21.18 -7.21
N ILE A 86 6.15 20.94 -6.38
CA ILE A 86 6.39 21.63 -5.11
C ILE A 86 7.78 22.26 -5.20
N GLY A 87 7.88 23.59 -5.27
CA GLY A 87 9.17 24.29 -5.21
C GLY A 87 9.90 23.94 -3.91
N GLY A 88 9.27 24.29 -2.79
CA GLY A 88 9.80 24.00 -1.47
C GLY A 88 10.12 25.30 -0.76
N VAL A 89 11.23 25.35 -0.03
CA VAL A 89 11.67 26.57 0.66
C VAL A 89 12.71 27.27 -0.19
N GLY A 90 12.39 28.50 -0.59
CA GLY A 90 13.35 29.43 -1.16
C GLY A 90 12.76 30.20 -2.32
N SER A 91 13.46 30.29 -3.45
CA SER A 91 13.02 31.10 -4.58
C SER A 91 13.10 30.28 -5.84
N ASP A 92 12.03 29.54 -6.12
CA ASP A 92 12.07 28.51 -7.14
C ASP A 92 11.58 29.05 -8.49
N THR A 93 12.10 28.51 -9.58
CA THR A 93 11.60 28.73 -10.94
C THR A 93 10.92 27.47 -11.41
N ILE A 94 9.61 27.55 -11.64
CA ILE A 94 8.78 26.38 -11.92
C ILE A 94 8.10 26.55 -13.28
N ILE A 95 8.19 25.50 -14.09
CA ILE A 95 7.55 25.40 -15.40
C ILE A 95 6.80 24.06 -15.40
N GLY A 96 5.48 24.09 -15.55
CA GLY A 96 4.66 22.87 -15.61
C GLY A 96 4.89 22.13 -16.91
N GLY A 97 4.67 22.83 -18.03
CA GLY A 97 4.81 22.28 -19.36
C GLY A 97 3.46 21.96 -20.01
N GLU A 98 3.35 20.81 -20.66
CA GLU A 98 2.13 20.32 -21.30
C GLU A 98 1.32 19.41 -20.36
N GLY A 99 0.08 19.76 -20.06
CA GLY A 99 -0.82 18.92 -19.25
C GLY A 99 -1.61 19.77 -18.25
N GLU A 100 -2.44 19.13 -17.44
CA GLU A 100 -3.15 19.82 -16.35
C GLU A 100 -2.30 19.75 -15.06
N ASP A 101 -1.51 20.80 -14.78
CA ASP A 101 -0.52 20.76 -13.71
C ASP A 101 -1.06 21.28 -12.37
N ILE A 102 -0.43 20.83 -11.28
CA ILE A 102 -0.71 21.25 -9.92
C ILE A 102 0.53 21.89 -9.30
N PHE A 103 0.49 23.21 -9.13
CA PHE A 103 1.54 23.97 -8.46
C PHE A 103 1.21 24.13 -6.98
N ALA A 104 2.00 23.54 -6.08
CA ALA A 104 1.77 23.61 -4.66
C ALA A 104 2.51 24.78 -4.01
N ILE A 105 1.78 25.61 -3.26
CA ILE A 105 2.33 26.69 -2.45
C ILE A 105 2.01 26.45 -0.96
N ALA A 106 2.96 26.77 -0.09
CA ALA A 106 2.87 26.49 1.34
C ALA A 106 3.27 27.70 2.16
N LYS A 107 2.76 27.80 3.40
CA LYS A 107 3.34 28.75 4.38
C LYS A 107 4.82 28.43 4.58
N GLY A 108 5.68 29.42 4.43
CA GLY A 108 7.13 29.29 4.52
C GLY A 108 7.81 28.78 3.26
N SER A 109 7.10 28.61 2.12
CA SER A 109 7.74 28.29 0.84
C SER A 109 8.46 29.49 0.23
N GLY A 110 7.93 30.70 0.45
CA GLY A 110 8.49 31.93 -0.07
C GLY A 110 9.18 32.80 1.00
N GLY A 111 9.10 34.12 0.83
CA GLY A 111 9.86 35.03 1.69
C GLY A 111 9.34 36.47 1.76
N PRO A 112 10.09 37.36 2.44
CA PRO A 112 9.63 38.71 2.76
C PRO A 112 9.63 39.67 1.56
N THR A 113 10.13 39.25 0.40
CA THR A 113 10.22 40.10 -0.80
C THR A 113 9.70 39.38 -2.03
N LEU A 114 9.35 40.13 -3.08
CA LEU A 114 8.93 39.55 -4.34
C LEU A 114 10.03 38.72 -5.03
N ALA A 115 11.30 38.97 -4.70
CA ALA A 115 12.45 38.22 -5.22
C ALA A 115 12.70 36.89 -4.51
N THR A 116 11.90 36.57 -3.50
CA THR A 116 11.94 35.32 -2.73
C THR A 116 10.61 34.58 -2.84
N ALA A 117 9.87 34.84 -3.92
CA ALA A 117 8.61 34.17 -4.20
C ALA A 117 8.84 33.18 -5.32
N ASP A 118 8.11 32.07 -5.30
CA ASP A 118 8.19 31.09 -6.37
C ASP A 118 7.71 31.71 -7.68
N TYR A 119 8.41 31.42 -8.77
CA TYR A 119 8.14 31.97 -10.07
C TYR A 119 7.57 30.88 -10.98
N ILE A 120 6.26 30.91 -11.20
CA ILE A 120 5.55 29.94 -12.05
C ILE A 120 5.43 30.55 -13.45
N ALA A 121 6.12 29.96 -14.42
CA ALA A 121 6.36 30.59 -15.72
C ALA A 121 5.20 30.47 -16.72
N ASP A 122 4.38 29.43 -16.62
CA ASP A 122 3.42 29.03 -17.65
C ASP A 122 2.02 28.67 -17.13
N PHE A 123 1.68 29.12 -15.91
CA PHE A 123 0.38 28.85 -15.28
C PHE A 123 -0.82 29.15 -16.20
N GLY A 124 -1.71 28.18 -16.34
CA GLY A 124 -2.90 28.23 -17.17
C GLY A 124 -2.73 27.59 -18.55
N ASN A 125 -1.56 26.98 -18.83
CA ASN A 125 -1.49 25.95 -19.86
C ASN A 125 -2.32 24.74 -19.38
N GLY A 126 -2.92 23.97 -20.29
CA GLY A 126 -3.66 22.75 -19.95
C GLY A 126 -4.65 22.73 -18.75
N ASN A 127 -5.20 23.85 -18.28
CA ASN A 127 -6.09 23.95 -17.10
C ASN A 127 -5.43 23.76 -15.72
N ASP A 128 -4.22 24.28 -15.54
CA ASP A 128 -3.51 24.23 -14.26
C ASP A 128 -4.29 24.72 -13.04
N THR A 129 -3.92 24.16 -11.88
CA THR A 129 -4.44 24.57 -10.57
C THR A 129 -3.34 24.83 -9.55
N ILE A 130 -3.67 25.63 -8.53
CA ILE A 130 -2.78 25.94 -7.41
C ILE A 130 -3.23 25.17 -6.18
N ARG A 131 -2.34 24.40 -5.57
CA ARG A 131 -2.61 23.67 -4.34
C ARG A 131 -2.12 24.44 -3.13
N LEU A 132 -2.96 24.55 -2.10
CA LEU A 132 -2.61 25.22 -0.85
C LEU A 132 -2.24 24.20 0.24
N LEU A 133 -1.02 24.32 0.78
CA LEU A 133 -0.47 23.43 1.80
C LEU A 133 -0.35 24.11 3.16
N ASN A 134 0.02 23.35 4.21
CA ASN A 134 0.29 23.85 5.57
C ASN A 134 -0.85 24.69 6.18
N GLY A 135 -2.11 24.32 5.89
CA GLY A 135 -3.30 24.98 6.41
C GLY A 135 -3.50 26.39 5.86
N LEU A 136 -2.95 26.69 4.70
CA LEU A 136 -3.26 27.89 3.92
C LEU A 136 -4.60 27.69 3.19
N THR A 137 -5.46 28.69 3.21
CA THR A 137 -6.75 28.69 2.51
C THR A 137 -6.82 29.83 1.51
N PHE A 138 -7.73 29.77 0.54
CA PHE A 138 -7.94 30.86 -0.41
C PHE A 138 -8.27 32.20 0.30
N ALA A 139 -8.96 32.14 1.43
CA ALA A 139 -9.27 33.32 2.23
C ALA A 139 -8.02 33.99 2.84
N ASP A 140 -6.94 33.24 3.01
CA ASP A 140 -5.66 33.73 3.56
C ASP A 140 -4.81 34.45 2.51
N LEU A 141 -5.19 34.43 1.22
CA LEU A 141 -4.37 34.95 0.13
C LEU A 141 -4.72 36.40 -0.25
N ASN A 142 -3.71 37.24 -0.39
CA ASN A 142 -3.78 38.50 -1.11
C ASN A 142 -3.29 38.27 -2.55
N ILE A 143 -4.22 38.28 -3.50
CA ILE A 143 -3.97 38.06 -4.92
C ILE A 143 -4.09 39.40 -5.63
N GLN A 144 -2.99 39.87 -6.22
CA GLN A 144 -2.93 41.21 -6.80
C GLN A 144 -2.15 41.22 -8.12
N GLN A 145 -2.47 42.17 -8.99
CA GLN A 145 -1.66 42.42 -10.17
C GLN A 145 -0.27 42.90 -9.73
N GLY A 146 0.78 42.33 -10.31
CA GLY A 146 2.13 42.81 -10.12
C GLY A 146 2.34 44.22 -10.69
N THR A 147 3.49 44.80 -10.40
CA THR A 147 3.86 46.14 -10.88
C THR A 147 5.25 46.11 -11.51
N GLY A 148 5.61 47.16 -12.24
CA GLY A 148 6.92 47.27 -12.90
C GLY A 148 7.16 46.11 -13.87
N ALA A 149 8.27 45.38 -13.67
CA ALA A 149 8.64 44.22 -14.48
C ALA A 149 7.60 43.09 -14.43
N ASN A 150 6.80 43.02 -13.35
CA ASN A 150 5.74 42.02 -13.16
C ASN A 150 4.35 42.58 -13.47
N SER A 151 4.24 43.67 -14.24
CA SER A 151 2.95 44.32 -14.53
C SER A 151 1.96 43.43 -15.29
N ASN A 152 2.43 42.39 -15.98
CA ASN A 152 1.62 41.37 -16.65
C ASN A 152 1.42 40.09 -15.82
N SER A 153 1.91 40.03 -14.58
CA SER A 153 1.89 38.83 -13.74
C SER A 153 0.98 38.98 -12.53
N THR A 154 0.51 37.86 -12.00
CA THR A 154 -0.23 37.83 -10.72
C THR A 154 0.74 37.57 -9.58
N VAL A 155 0.57 38.28 -8.46
CA VAL A 155 1.34 38.06 -7.23
C VAL A 155 0.42 37.52 -6.16
N ILE A 156 0.81 36.40 -5.54
CA ILE A 156 0.11 35.74 -4.45
C ILE A 156 0.93 35.92 -3.17
N GLN A 157 0.29 36.46 -2.14
CA GLN A 157 0.92 36.76 -0.86
C GLN A 157 0.06 36.22 0.30
N ASP A 158 0.67 35.73 1.37
CA ASP A 158 -0.05 35.43 2.61
C ASP A 158 -0.46 36.74 3.30
N LYS A 159 -1.77 36.94 3.52
CA LYS A 159 -2.33 38.13 4.18
C LYS A 159 -1.83 38.31 5.61
N LEU A 160 -1.60 37.22 6.33
CA LEU A 160 -1.28 37.25 7.75
C LEU A 160 0.18 37.63 7.97
N THR A 161 1.09 37.01 7.21
CA THR A 161 2.53 37.19 7.40
C THR A 161 3.11 38.26 6.47
N GLY A 162 2.46 38.55 5.34
CA GLY A 162 3.01 39.37 4.27
C GLY A 162 4.06 38.63 3.43
N GLU A 163 4.20 37.32 3.60
CA GLU A 163 5.09 36.47 2.81
C GLU A 163 4.63 36.42 1.34
N TYR A 164 5.54 36.68 0.40
CA TYR A 164 5.27 36.49 -1.02
C TYR A 164 5.47 35.02 -1.36
N LEU A 165 4.38 34.37 -1.76
CA LEU A 165 4.34 32.92 -1.98
C LEU A 165 4.67 32.58 -3.43
N ALA A 166 4.01 33.24 -4.38
CA ALA A 166 4.21 32.94 -5.80
C ALA A 166 3.94 34.14 -6.72
N VAL A 167 4.55 34.09 -7.90
CA VAL A 167 4.31 34.96 -9.04
C VAL A 167 3.89 34.09 -10.22
N LEU A 168 2.69 34.31 -10.74
CA LEU A 168 2.19 33.65 -11.95
C LEU A 168 2.52 34.54 -13.16
N GLN A 169 3.55 34.16 -13.92
CA GLN A 169 4.03 34.95 -15.05
C GLN A 169 2.96 35.09 -16.14
N GLY A 170 2.70 36.31 -16.59
CA GLY A 170 1.82 36.54 -17.75
C GLY A 170 0.33 36.30 -17.48
N VAL A 171 -0.03 35.93 -16.25
CA VAL A 171 -1.42 35.72 -15.83
C VAL A 171 -1.99 36.98 -15.21
N SER A 172 -3.18 37.39 -15.66
CA SER A 172 -3.87 38.53 -15.05
C SER A 172 -4.49 38.13 -13.71
N SER A 173 -4.31 38.95 -12.70
CA SER A 173 -4.94 38.73 -11.38
C SER A 173 -6.47 38.66 -11.45
N SER A 174 -7.06 39.26 -12.49
CA SER A 174 -8.51 39.23 -12.72
C SER A 174 -9.04 37.90 -13.26
N SER A 175 -8.18 37.03 -13.79
CA SER A 175 -8.57 35.68 -14.23
C SER A 175 -8.41 34.63 -13.13
N ILE A 176 -7.85 35.02 -11.97
CA ILE A 176 -7.66 34.11 -10.84
C ILE A 176 -8.86 34.20 -9.90
N SER A 177 -9.45 33.04 -9.62
CA SER A 177 -10.59 32.86 -8.71
C SER A 177 -10.37 31.64 -7.82
N SER A 178 -11.26 31.41 -6.86
CA SER A 178 -11.21 30.21 -6.01
C SER A 178 -11.23 28.90 -6.80
N ASN A 179 -11.74 28.88 -8.03
CA ASN A 179 -11.78 27.68 -8.87
C ASN A 179 -10.41 27.28 -9.42
N ASN A 180 -9.44 28.21 -9.42
CA ASN A 180 -8.06 27.92 -9.77
C ASN A 180 -7.28 27.30 -8.60
N PHE A 181 -7.89 27.19 -7.41
CA PHE A 181 -7.24 26.67 -6.23
C PHE A 181 -7.86 25.34 -5.80
N THR A 182 -7.00 24.40 -5.42
CA THR A 182 -7.37 23.16 -4.76
C THR A 182 -6.87 23.23 -3.31
N THR A 183 -7.77 23.02 -2.35
CA THR A 183 -7.40 22.94 -0.91
C THR A 183 -6.99 21.55 -0.49
N PHE A 184 -7.06 20.60 -1.43
CA PHE A 184 -6.72 19.23 -1.20
C PHE A 184 -5.39 18.97 -1.88
N ILE A 185 -4.37 18.60 -1.08
CA ILE A 185 -3.69 17.37 -1.44
C ILE A 185 -4.84 16.37 -1.49
N SER A 186 -5.08 15.70 -2.61
CA SER A 186 -5.66 14.38 -2.44
C SER A 186 -4.59 13.53 -1.75
N GLY A 187 -4.38 13.75 -0.45
CA GLY A 187 -4.21 12.62 0.45
C GLY A 187 -5.50 11.85 0.20
N ASN A 188 -5.38 10.81 -0.61
CA ASN A 188 -6.55 10.11 -1.08
C ASN A 188 -7.25 9.57 0.18
N LEU A 189 -8.48 10.00 0.45
CA LEU A 189 -9.09 9.69 1.75
C LEU A 189 -9.18 8.17 1.96
N VAL A 190 -9.23 7.40 0.87
CA VAL A 190 -9.10 5.93 0.90
C VAL A 190 -7.76 5.49 1.48
N THR A 191 -6.64 6.08 1.05
CA THR A 191 -5.30 5.74 1.59
C THR A 191 -5.12 6.24 3.03
N ASP A 192 -5.69 7.38 3.41
CA ASP A 192 -5.69 7.87 4.80
C ASP A 192 -6.41 6.86 5.74
N TRP A 193 -7.57 6.38 5.30
CA TRP A 193 -8.31 5.36 6.05
C TRP A 193 -7.66 3.98 5.97
N ASN A 194 -7.00 3.62 4.86
CA ASN A 194 -6.17 2.42 4.78
C ASN A 194 -5.09 2.43 5.87
N ALA A 195 -4.31 3.52 5.95
CA ALA A 195 -3.29 3.69 7.00
C ALA A 195 -3.89 3.57 8.40
N THR A 196 -5.09 4.11 8.63
CA THR A 196 -5.83 3.99 9.90
C THR A 196 -6.19 2.53 10.21
N VAL A 197 -6.60 1.74 9.21
CA VAL A 197 -6.90 0.31 9.37
C VAL A 197 -5.63 -0.50 9.66
N LEU A 198 -4.53 -0.24 8.95
CA LEU A 198 -3.24 -0.88 9.20
C LEU A 198 -2.76 -0.64 10.64
N ASP A 199 -2.92 0.59 11.13
CA ASP A 199 -2.66 0.95 12.52
C ASP A 199 -3.56 0.23 13.53
N ALA A 200 -4.83 0.02 13.17
CA ALA A 200 -5.77 -0.71 14.01
C ALA A 200 -5.39 -2.19 14.12
N VAL A 201 -5.04 -2.83 12.99
CA VAL A 201 -4.55 -4.21 12.91
C VAL A 201 -3.33 -4.37 13.82
N ARG A 202 -2.38 -3.44 13.68
CA ARG A 202 -1.11 -3.42 14.41
C ARG A 202 -1.32 -3.28 15.91
N THR A 203 -2.08 -2.27 16.34
CA THR A 203 -2.38 -1.98 17.75
C THR A 203 -3.08 -3.16 18.42
N ALA A 204 -4.00 -3.81 17.72
CA ALA A 204 -4.76 -4.94 18.24
C ALA A 204 -4.01 -6.28 18.17
N ASN A 205 -2.81 -6.34 17.58
CA ASN A 205 -2.13 -7.60 17.25
C ASN A 205 -3.05 -8.57 16.51
N THR A 206 -3.84 -8.05 15.57
CA THR A 206 -4.86 -8.85 14.86
C THR A 206 -4.18 -9.95 14.07
N VAL A 207 -4.67 -11.18 14.19
CA VAL A 207 -4.09 -12.32 13.47
C VAL A 207 -4.38 -12.24 11.95
N PRO A 208 -3.50 -12.76 11.08
CA PRO A 208 -3.60 -12.56 9.62
C PRO A 208 -4.99 -12.82 9.00
N PRO A 209 -5.68 -13.93 9.28
CA PRO A 209 -6.98 -14.18 8.67
C PRO A 209 -8.01 -13.12 9.09
N LEU A 210 -8.04 -12.75 10.38
CA LEU A 210 -8.94 -11.71 10.88
C LEU A 210 -8.59 -10.32 10.36
N ALA A 211 -7.30 -10.01 10.17
CA ALA A 211 -6.86 -8.76 9.56
C ALA A 211 -7.40 -8.63 8.13
N SER A 212 -7.20 -9.64 7.27
CA SER A 212 -7.70 -9.64 5.88
C SER A 212 -9.22 -9.44 5.81
N ARG A 213 -10.00 -10.17 6.63
CA ARG A 213 -11.46 -10.01 6.72
C ARG A 213 -11.86 -8.59 7.12
N ASN A 214 -11.19 -8.03 8.12
CA ASN A 214 -11.53 -6.70 8.64
C ASN A 214 -11.23 -5.61 7.59
N MET A 215 -10.10 -5.70 6.89
CA MET A 215 -9.77 -4.78 5.81
C MET A 215 -10.75 -4.91 4.63
N ALA A 216 -11.17 -6.14 4.28
CA ALA A 216 -12.18 -6.36 3.24
C ALA A 216 -13.52 -5.71 3.57
N MET A 217 -13.96 -5.77 4.83
CA MET A 217 -15.18 -5.09 5.26
C MET A 217 -15.07 -3.56 5.17
N VAL A 218 -13.95 -2.99 5.60
CA VAL A 218 -13.75 -1.54 5.54
C VAL A 218 -13.72 -1.06 4.10
N HIS A 219 -12.90 -1.69 3.26
CA HIS A 219 -12.71 -1.25 1.89
C HIS A 219 -13.91 -1.57 0.98
N ALA A 220 -14.69 -2.62 1.24
CA ALA A 220 -15.98 -2.82 0.59
C ALA A 220 -16.97 -1.69 0.91
N ALA A 221 -17.04 -1.24 2.18
CA ALA A 221 -17.93 -0.15 2.57
C ALA A 221 -17.49 1.20 1.97
N ILE A 222 -16.18 1.46 1.93
CA ILE A 222 -15.60 2.63 1.24
C ILE A 222 -15.97 2.59 -0.24
N TYR A 223 -15.70 1.47 -0.92
CA TYR A 223 -15.97 1.30 -2.34
C TYR A 223 -17.44 1.51 -2.69
N ASP A 224 -18.36 0.82 -2.03
CA ASP A 224 -19.79 0.94 -2.33
C ASP A 224 -20.32 2.36 -2.04
N SER A 225 -19.74 3.06 -1.07
CA SER A 225 -20.07 4.47 -0.80
C SER A 225 -19.63 5.40 -1.93
N VAL A 226 -18.39 5.24 -2.41
CA VAL A 226 -17.84 6.04 -3.52
C VAL A 226 -18.57 5.71 -4.82
N ASN A 227 -18.75 4.43 -5.11
CA ASN A 227 -19.35 3.98 -6.35
C ASN A 227 -20.86 4.27 -6.44
N SER A 228 -21.56 4.35 -5.31
CA SER A 228 -22.95 4.84 -5.25
C SER A 228 -23.08 6.29 -5.77
N ILE A 229 -22.02 7.10 -5.64
CA ILE A 229 -21.98 8.49 -6.12
C ILE A 229 -21.47 8.55 -7.56
N SER A 230 -20.28 7.98 -7.81
CA SER A 230 -19.58 8.13 -9.10
C SER A 230 -20.15 7.23 -10.19
N LYS A 231 -20.66 6.06 -9.81
CA LYS A 231 -21.14 5.00 -10.72
C LYS A 231 -20.10 4.63 -11.79
N LYS A 232 -18.81 4.80 -11.48
CA LYS A 232 -17.69 4.53 -12.40
C LYS A 232 -17.56 3.03 -12.68
N TYR A 233 -17.88 2.20 -11.69
CA TYR A 233 -17.73 0.74 -11.72
C TYR A 233 -19.03 0.03 -11.30
N SER A 234 -19.05 -1.29 -11.41
CA SER A 234 -20.17 -2.14 -10.97
C SER A 234 -20.22 -2.25 -9.44
N PRO A 235 -21.39 -2.03 -8.78
CA PRO A 235 -21.51 -2.16 -7.32
C PRO A 235 -21.04 -3.51 -6.80
N TYR A 236 -20.45 -3.54 -5.59
CA TYR A 236 -20.05 -4.79 -4.96
C TYR A 236 -21.23 -5.45 -4.25
N ARG A 237 -21.80 -4.75 -3.26
CA ARG A 237 -22.81 -5.31 -2.38
C ARG A 237 -23.97 -4.36 -2.11
N VAL A 238 -23.67 -3.09 -1.91
CA VAL A 238 -24.60 -2.04 -1.56
C VAL A 238 -24.59 -0.98 -2.65
N GLU A 239 -25.75 -0.73 -3.25
CA GLU A 239 -25.95 0.38 -4.17
C GLU A 239 -27.10 1.22 -3.63
N ILE A 240 -26.81 2.46 -3.29
CA ILE A 240 -27.81 3.44 -2.84
C ILE A 240 -27.74 4.59 -3.84
N ASP A 241 -28.88 5.16 -4.23
CA ASP A 241 -28.93 6.39 -5.03
C ASP A 241 -28.91 7.61 -4.10
N PRO A 242 -27.77 8.29 -3.87
CA PRO A 242 -27.71 9.45 -3.01
C PRO A 242 -28.21 10.72 -3.72
N PRO A 243 -28.56 11.78 -2.97
CA PRO A 243 -28.85 13.08 -3.55
C PRO A 243 -27.72 13.61 -4.45
N ALA A 244 -28.07 14.36 -5.50
CA ALA A 244 -27.08 14.99 -6.38
C ALA A 244 -26.17 15.95 -5.60
N GLY A 245 -24.86 15.88 -5.85
CA GLY A 245 -23.85 16.69 -5.16
C GLY A 245 -23.41 16.14 -3.79
N THR A 246 -23.77 14.90 -3.44
CA THR A 246 -23.27 14.20 -2.25
C THR A 246 -21.74 14.11 -2.26
N SER A 247 -21.07 14.44 -1.14
CA SER A 247 -19.60 14.37 -1.04
C SER A 247 -19.12 12.94 -0.82
N ALA A 248 -18.27 12.45 -1.73
CA ALA A 248 -17.64 11.13 -1.61
C ALA A 248 -16.69 11.05 -0.41
N GLU A 249 -15.96 12.11 -0.11
CA GLU A 249 -15.00 12.18 1.00
C GLU A 249 -15.71 11.99 2.35
N SER A 250 -16.85 12.65 2.55
CA SER A 250 -17.63 12.50 3.78
C SER A 250 -18.26 11.11 3.89
N ALA A 251 -18.64 10.51 2.76
CA ALA A 251 -19.13 9.13 2.71
C ALA A 251 -18.04 8.10 3.02
N ILE A 252 -16.83 8.26 2.48
CA ILE A 252 -15.66 7.43 2.80
C ILE A 252 -15.37 7.51 4.30
N ALA A 253 -15.29 8.73 4.85
CA ALA A 253 -14.97 8.94 6.25
C ALA A 253 -15.98 8.26 7.17
N ALA A 254 -17.27 8.41 6.88
CA ALA A 254 -18.33 7.76 7.66
C ALA A 254 -18.28 6.24 7.52
N ALA A 255 -18.19 5.73 6.29
CA ALA A 255 -18.16 4.29 6.03
C ALA A 255 -17.00 3.60 6.77
N ALA A 256 -15.79 4.14 6.62
CA ALA A 256 -14.59 3.60 7.25
C ALA A 256 -14.68 3.65 8.78
N TYR A 257 -15.06 4.81 9.34
CA TYR A 257 -15.22 5.03 10.77
C TYR A 257 -16.18 4.01 11.40
N HIS A 258 -17.37 3.85 10.82
CA HIS A 258 -18.43 3.03 11.40
C HIS A 258 -18.10 1.53 11.35
N VAL A 259 -17.49 1.06 10.25
CA VAL A 259 -16.97 -0.32 10.20
C VAL A 259 -15.83 -0.52 11.20
N LEU A 260 -14.87 0.40 11.28
CA LEU A 260 -13.73 0.29 12.20
C LEU A 260 -14.14 0.28 13.68
N VAL A 261 -15.08 1.14 14.10
CA VAL A 261 -15.60 1.13 15.47
C VAL A 261 -16.29 -0.19 15.79
N SER A 262 -17.02 -0.77 14.83
CA SER A 262 -17.64 -2.09 15.01
C SER A 262 -16.62 -3.22 15.16
N LEU A 263 -15.51 -3.17 14.41
CA LEU A 263 -14.49 -4.23 14.39
C LEU A 263 -13.48 -4.11 15.54
N TYR A 264 -13.16 -2.88 15.95
CA TYR A 264 -12.13 -2.55 16.94
C TYR A 264 -12.64 -1.57 18.01
N PRO A 265 -13.68 -1.93 18.79
CA PRO A 265 -14.34 -0.99 19.72
C PRO A 265 -13.40 -0.42 20.78
N ALA A 266 -12.35 -1.15 21.18
CA ALA A 266 -11.34 -0.67 22.13
C ALA A 266 -10.51 0.52 21.60
N GLN A 267 -10.52 0.76 20.28
CA GLN A 267 -9.80 1.84 19.61
C GLN A 267 -10.73 2.99 19.17
N ALA A 268 -12.01 2.99 19.58
CA ALA A 268 -13.01 3.95 19.13
C ALA A 268 -12.61 5.42 19.33
N VAL A 269 -11.88 5.75 20.40
CA VAL A 269 -11.38 7.13 20.63
C VAL A 269 -10.48 7.60 19.48
N LYS A 270 -9.54 6.75 19.04
CA LYS A 270 -8.65 7.07 17.91
C LYS A 270 -9.43 7.23 16.61
N PHE A 271 -10.44 6.39 16.38
CA PHE A 271 -11.27 6.51 15.18
C PHE A 271 -12.16 7.74 15.20
N ASN A 272 -12.66 8.16 16.37
CA ASN A 272 -13.39 9.42 16.54
C ASN A 272 -12.51 10.62 16.14
N GLU A 273 -11.25 10.62 16.56
CA GLU A 273 -10.28 11.68 16.23
C GLU A 273 -9.95 11.71 14.73
N ALA A 274 -9.71 10.55 14.13
CA ALA A 274 -9.49 10.42 12.69
C ALA A 274 -10.72 10.90 11.89
N TYR A 275 -11.92 10.47 12.30
CA TYR A 275 -13.17 10.86 11.67
C TYR A 275 -13.44 12.36 11.74
N ALA A 276 -13.27 12.95 12.93
CA ALA A 276 -13.39 14.40 13.11
C ALA A 276 -12.36 15.16 12.25
N SER A 277 -11.12 14.66 12.18
CA SER A 277 -10.06 15.25 11.36
C SER A 277 -10.36 15.17 9.87
N SER A 278 -10.90 14.06 9.38
CA SER A 278 -11.33 13.93 7.98
C SER A 278 -12.47 14.90 7.66
N LEU A 279 -13.50 14.96 8.51
CA LEU A 279 -14.66 15.83 8.27
C LEU A 279 -14.34 17.31 8.38
N ALA A 280 -13.37 17.71 9.22
CA ALA A 280 -12.96 19.11 9.35
C ALA A 280 -12.38 19.69 8.04
N LYS A 281 -11.88 18.83 7.15
CA LYS A 281 -11.35 19.22 5.82
C LYS A 281 -12.45 19.46 4.78
N ILE A 282 -13.70 19.10 5.09
CA ILE A 282 -14.83 19.14 4.14
C ILE A 282 -15.75 20.31 4.51
N PRO A 283 -16.10 21.21 3.57
CA PRO A 283 -17.01 22.32 3.82
C PRO A 283 -18.34 21.88 4.41
N ASP A 284 -18.81 22.59 5.43
CA ASP A 284 -20.12 22.32 6.03
C ASP A 284 -21.25 22.59 5.05
N GLY A 285 -22.27 21.72 5.05
CA GLY A 285 -23.46 21.88 4.24
C GLY A 285 -24.10 20.56 3.83
N LYS A 286 -25.18 20.67 3.04
CA LYS A 286 -26.01 19.54 2.62
C LYS A 286 -25.22 18.40 1.95
N SER A 287 -24.22 18.75 1.12
CA SER A 287 -23.35 17.78 0.43
C SER A 287 -22.60 16.86 1.41
N LYS A 288 -22.06 17.44 2.50
CA LYS A 288 -21.36 16.74 3.57
C LYS A 288 -22.30 15.90 4.42
N ASP A 289 -23.46 16.46 4.78
CA ASP A 289 -24.48 15.74 5.57
C ASP A 289 -25.00 14.50 4.82
N ASP A 290 -25.24 14.65 3.51
CA ASP A 290 -25.71 13.56 2.66
C ASP A 290 -24.65 12.47 2.51
N GLY A 291 -23.37 12.85 2.42
CA GLY A 291 -22.29 11.86 2.32
C GLY A 291 -22.08 11.11 3.63
N ILE A 292 -22.13 11.79 4.78
CA ILE A 292 -22.13 11.13 6.10
C ILE A 292 -23.28 10.11 6.19
N ALA A 293 -24.48 10.51 5.80
CA ALA A 293 -25.66 9.65 5.84
C ALA A 293 -25.54 8.44 4.90
N LEU A 294 -24.96 8.62 3.71
CA LEU A 294 -24.68 7.53 2.76
C LEU A 294 -23.67 6.54 3.35
N GLY A 295 -22.51 7.03 3.78
CA GLY A 295 -21.43 6.19 4.30
C GLY A 295 -21.86 5.37 5.50
N GLN A 296 -22.66 5.96 6.40
CA GLN A 296 -23.25 5.24 7.53
C GLN A 296 -24.19 4.10 7.08
N GLN A 297 -25.08 4.36 6.11
CA GLN A 297 -26.01 3.35 5.62
C GLN A 297 -25.28 2.18 4.92
N VAL A 298 -24.23 2.47 4.16
CA VAL A 298 -23.40 1.44 3.52
C VAL A 298 -22.67 0.62 4.58
N ALA A 299 -22.03 1.26 5.56
CA ALA A 299 -21.35 0.57 6.65
C ALA A 299 -22.29 -0.36 7.43
N ASP A 300 -23.48 0.11 7.81
CA ASP A 300 -24.46 -0.68 8.54
C ASP A 300 -24.88 -1.93 7.77
N GLN A 301 -25.04 -1.83 6.44
CA GLN A 301 -25.37 -2.98 5.59
C GLN A 301 -24.22 -3.98 5.48
N ILE A 302 -22.98 -3.52 5.35
CA ILE A 302 -21.79 -4.40 5.32
C ILE A 302 -21.59 -5.10 6.66
N ILE A 303 -21.71 -4.38 7.78
CA ILE A 303 -21.63 -4.95 9.14
C ILE A 303 -22.72 -6.01 9.33
N THR A 304 -23.95 -5.70 8.93
CA THR A 304 -25.08 -6.63 9.02
C THR A 304 -24.83 -7.88 8.18
N TRP A 305 -24.38 -7.71 6.93
CA TRP A 305 -24.05 -8.82 6.04
C TRP A 305 -23.00 -9.75 6.65
N ARG A 306 -21.95 -9.21 7.27
CA ARG A 306 -20.86 -9.99 7.85
C ARG A 306 -21.09 -10.42 9.31
N SER A 307 -22.25 -10.12 9.90
CA SER A 307 -22.57 -10.51 11.29
C SER A 307 -22.76 -12.03 11.50
N THR A 308 -23.03 -12.77 10.42
CA THR A 308 -23.34 -14.21 10.45
C THR A 308 -22.40 -15.04 9.58
N ASP A 309 -21.22 -14.52 9.27
CA ASP A 309 -20.31 -15.09 8.27
C ASP A 309 -19.43 -16.25 8.78
N GLY A 310 -19.74 -16.82 9.94
CA GLY A 310 -19.03 -17.97 10.51
C GLY A 310 -17.86 -17.63 11.43
N ILE A 311 -17.44 -16.35 11.52
CA ILE A 311 -16.26 -15.95 12.30
C ILE A 311 -16.33 -16.30 13.80
N THR A 312 -17.53 -16.26 14.37
CA THR A 312 -17.79 -16.51 15.80
C THR A 312 -18.03 -17.99 16.12
N ARG A 313 -18.00 -18.88 15.12
CA ARG A 313 -18.23 -20.30 15.33
C ARG A 313 -17.11 -20.91 16.16
N VAL A 314 -17.49 -21.69 17.17
CA VAL A 314 -16.53 -22.42 18.01
C VAL A 314 -16.24 -23.76 17.36
N VAL A 315 -15.02 -23.94 16.86
CA VAL A 315 -14.51 -25.21 16.35
C VAL A 315 -13.44 -25.74 17.31
N GLN A 316 -13.67 -26.93 17.85
CA GLN A 316 -12.64 -27.63 18.63
C GLN A 316 -11.73 -28.40 17.68
N TYR A 317 -10.46 -28.01 17.64
CA TYR A 317 -9.43 -28.72 16.90
C TYR A 317 -8.52 -29.47 17.87
N THR A 318 -8.43 -30.79 17.68
CA THR A 318 -7.56 -31.67 18.47
C THR A 318 -6.47 -32.21 17.56
N PRO A 319 -5.20 -31.82 17.78
CA PRO A 319 -4.05 -32.37 17.06
C PRO A 319 -4.04 -33.89 17.08
N LYS A 320 -3.83 -34.52 15.91
CA LYS A 320 -3.63 -35.97 15.81
C LYS A 320 -2.19 -36.33 16.22
N THR A 321 -1.97 -37.58 16.61
CA THR A 321 -0.66 -38.09 17.06
C THR A 321 0.08 -38.91 16.00
N GLU A 322 -0.52 -39.10 14.83
CA GLU A 322 0.09 -39.88 13.75
C GLU A 322 1.21 -39.09 13.06
N PRO A 323 2.28 -39.75 12.58
CA PRO A 323 3.33 -39.08 11.80
C PRO A 323 2.75 -38.26 10.65
N GLY A 324 3.29 -37.05 10.45
CA GLY A 324 2.77 -36.09 9.48
C GLY A 324 1.70 -35.14 10.02
N SER A 325 1.06 -35.44 11.15
CA SER A 325 -0.01 -34.59 11.69
C SER A 325 0.54 -33.38 12.44
N TRP A 326 -0.10 -32.22 12.27
CA TRP A 326 0.28 -31.02 13.01
C TRP A 326 0.12 -31.21 14.51
N VAL A 327 1.11 -30.71 15.24
CA VAL A 327 1.11 -30.60 16.70
C VAL A 327 1.61 -29.21 17.10
N PRO A 328 1.23 -28.70 18.28
CA PRO A 328 1.77 -27.45 18.79
C PRO A 328 3.30 -27.47 18.85
N THR A 329 3.91 -26.37 18.43
CA THR A 329 5.37 -26.26 18.27
C THR A 329 6.01 -25.35 19.33
N PRO A 330 7.30 -25.55 19.66
CA PRO A 330 8.03 -24.64 20.55
C PRO A 330 8.09 -23.21 19.96
N PRO A 331 8.32 -22.19 20.81
CA PRO A 331 8.51 -22.29 22.26
C PRO A 331 7.20 -22.34 23.05
N ALA A 332 6.09 -21.86 22.48
CA ALA A 332 4.84 -21.63 23.22
C ALA A 332 3.91 -22.85 23.30
N PHE A 333 3.99 -23.78 22.34
CA PHE A 333 3.05 -24.90 22.22
C PHE A 333 1.58 -24.44 22.22
N ALA A 334 1.32 -23.32 21.55
CA ALA A 334 0.00 -22.72 21.46
C ALA A 334 -0.99 -23.60 20.65
N PRO A 335 -2.29 -23.56 20.97
CA PRO A 335 -3.31 -24.30 20.23
C PRO A 335 -3.42 -23.81 18.77
N GLY A 336 -4.00 -24.63 17.91
CA GLY A 336 -4.24 -24.30 16.51
C GLY A 336 -5.01 -22.99 16.36
N LEU A 337 -4.45 -22.05 15.61
CA LEU A 337 -5.01 -20.72 15.43
C LEU A 337 -6.15 -20.71 14.41
N ALA A 338 -7.30 -20.19 14.84
CA ALA A 338 -8.49 -19.99 14.03
C ALA A 338 -8.96 -21.26 13.26
N PRO A 339 -9.20 -22.39 13.94
CA PRO A 339 -9.64 -23.64 13.30
C PRO A 339 -11.03 -23.54 12.64
N GLN A 340 -11.81 -22.51 12.97
CA GLN A 340 -13.11 -22.23 12.34
C GLN A 340 -13.01 -21.53 11.00
N TRP A 341 -11.84 -21.01 10.63
CA TRP A 341 -11.68 -20.20 9.43
C TRP A 341 -12.10 -20.87 8.09
N PRO A 342 -11.96 -22.20 7.92
CA PRO A 342 -12.49 -22.89 6.73
C PRO A 342 -14.00 -22.73 6.53
N GLU A 343 -14.73 -22.39 7.59
CA GLU A 343 -16.19 -22.24 7.60
C GLU A 343 -16.63 -20.78 7.47
N VAL A 344 -15.69 -19.84 7.34
CA VAL A 344 -16.01 -18.43 7.09
C VAL A 344 -16.57 -18.29 5.68
N THR A 345 -17.68 -17.56 5.56
CA THR A 345 -18.33 -17.32 4.26
C THR A 345 -17.39 -16.50 3.38
N PRO A 346 -17.05 -16.95 2.15
CA PRO A 346 -16.21 -16.16 1.27
C PRO A 346 -16.81 -14.80 0.89
N PHE A 347 -15.96 -13.90 0.41
CA PHE A 347 -16.32 -12.58 -0.10
C PHE A 347 -16.67 -12.65 -1.59
N ALA A 348 -15.85 -13.31 -2.40
CA ALA A 348 -16.06 -13.47 -3.84
C ALA A 348 -16.27 -14.93 -4.26
N MET A 349 -15.51 -15.86 -3.68
CA MET A 349 -15.61 -17.28 -4.00
C MET A 349 -16.95 -17.88 -3.59
N THR A 350 -17.22 -19.07 -4.13
CA THR A 350 -18.42 -19.86 -3.84
C THR A 350 -18.22 -20.81 -2.65
N SER A 351 -16.98 -21.21 -2.34
CA SER A 351 -16.65 -22.08 -1.21
C SER A 351 -15.17 -21.99 -0.84
N GLY A 352 -14.81 -22.34 0.40
CA GLY A 352 -13.40 -22.35 0.84
C GLY A 352 -12.52 -23.35 0.09
N SER A 353 -13.12 -24.38 -0.51
CA SER A 353 -12.42 -25.39 -1.29
C SER A 353 -12.29 -25.07 -2.79
N GLN A 354 -12.84 -23.95 -3.26
CA GLN A 354 -12.93 -23.65 -4.71
C GLN A 354 -11.56 -23.69 -5.41
N PHE A 355 -10.52 -23.17 -4.77
CA PHE A 355 -9.14 -23.20 -5.27
C PHE A 355 -8.18 -23.90 -4.31
N ARG A 356 -8.68 -24.85 -3.51
CA ARG A 356 -7.82 -25.68 -2.65
C ARG A 356 -6.89 -26.54 -3.54
N PRO A 357 -5.57 -26.58 -3.28
CA PRO A 357 -4.67 -27.50 -3.96
C PRO A 357 -5.05 -28.97 -3.76
N SER A 358 -4.41 -29.88 -4.51
CA SER A 358 -4.62 -31.32 -4.36
C SER A 358 -4.12 -31.87 -3.02
N GLY A 359 -3.05 -31.29 -2.46
CA GLY A 359 -2.49 -31.65 -1.16
C GLY A 359 -0.96 -31.72 -1.17
N PRO A 360 -0.32 -31.81 0.01
CA PRO A 360 1.13 -31.87 0.11
C PRO A 360 1.70 -33.19 -0.43
N PRO A 361 3.00 -33.24 -0.76
CA PRO A 361 3.68 -34.49 -1.10
C PRO A 361 3.53 -35.54 0.02
N ALA A 362 3.38 -36.81 -0.36
CA ALA A 362 3.36 -37.91 0.60
C ALA A 362 4.69 -37.99 1.37
N LEU A 363 4.65 -38.31 2.67
CA LEU A 363 5.83 -38.32 3.54
C LEU A 363 6.92 -39.27 3.05
N ASP A 364 6.56 -40.39 2.44
CA ASP A 364 7.49 -41.40 1.92
C ASP A 364 8.00 -41.09 0.49
N SER A 365 7.57 -39.96 -0.10
CA SER A 365 7.93 -39.59 -1.47
C SER A 365 9.33 -38.97 -1.58
N ALA A 366 9.92 -39.09 -2.77
CA ALA A 366 11.19 -38.41 -3.09
C ALA A 366 11.06 -36.88 -3.01
N LYS A 367 9.93 -36.32 -3.45
CA LYS A 367 9.65 -34.88 -3.40
C LYS A 367 9.63 -34.36 -1.96
N TYR A 368 8.97 -35.07 -1.04
CA TYR A 368 9.00 -34.70 0.37
C TYR A 368 10.42 -34.72 0.95
N ALA A 369 11.21 -35.76 0.66
CA ALA A 369 12.59 -35.85 1.14
C ALA A 369 13.48 -34.71 0.62
N GLU A 370 13.32 -34.32 -0.65
CA GLU A 370 14.04 -33.20 -1.25
C GLU A 370 13.72 -31.88 -0.53
N GLU A 371 12.43 -31.55 -0.40
CA GLU A 371 11.99 -30.33 0.28
C GLU A 371 12.37 -30.31 1.76
N PHE A 372 12.24 -31.45 2.43
CA PHE A 372 12.66 -31.65 3.81
C PHE A 372 14.15 -31.35 3.99
N ASN A 373 15.00 -31.93 3.15
CA ASN A 373 16.45 -31.79 3.29
C ASN A 373 16.88 -30.35 2.99
N TYR A 374 16.25 -29.72 2.00
CA TYR A 374 16.48 -28.30 1.71
C TYR A 374 16.12 -27.40 2.89
N VAL A 375 14.93 -27.55 3.48
CA VAL A 375 14.51 -26.78 4.66
C VAL A 375 15.38 -27.08 5.87
N LYS A 376 15.78 -28.34 6.08
CA LYS A 376 16.67 -28.72 7.17
C LYS A 376 18.01 -27.99 7.10
N GLU A 377 18.54 -27.84 5.90
CA GLU A 377 19.80 -27.15 5.65
C GLU A 377 19.65 -25.62 5.73
N ILE A 378 18.74 -25.05 4.96
CA ILE A 378 18.65 -23.59 4.78
C ILE A 378 17.77 -22.90 5.82
N GLY A 379 16.85 -23.61 6.46
CA GLY A 379 15.88 -23.06 7.41
C GLY A 379 16.35 -23.04 8.87
N LYS A 380 17.47 -23.69 9.19
CA LYS A 380 17.98 -23.82 10.56
C LYS A 380 18.46 -22.46 11.11
N ILE A 381 18.23 -22.19 12.39
CA ILE A 381 18.59 -20.91 13.03
C ILE A 381 20.08 -20.54 12.85
N ASP A 382 20.97 -21.52 12.88
CA ASP A 382 22.42 -21.44 12.74
C ASP A 382 22.93 -22.03 11.41
N SER A 383 22.11 -21.98 10.34
CA SER A 383 22.50 -22.47 9.02
C SER A 383 23.82 -21.82 8.56
N LEU A 384 24.75 -22.65 8.10
CA LEU A 384 26.04 -22.21 7.53
C LEU A 384 25.98 -21.99 6.01
N THR A 385 24.86 -22.35 5.37
CA THR A 385 24.67 -22.26 3.92
C THR A 385 23.68 -21.18 3.51
N ARG A 386 22.71 -20.85 4.38
CA ARG A 386 21.82 -19.69 4.17
C ARG A 386 22.65 -18.40 4.13
N THR A 387 22.49 -17.61 3.08
CA THR A 387 23.20 -16.34 2.92
C THR A 387 22.69 -15.27 3.89
N PRO A 388 23.46 -14.21 4.14
CA PRO A 388 22.98 -13.05 4.90
C PRO A 388 21.70 -12.44 4.31
N ASP A 389 21.62 -12.31 2.98
CA ASP A 389 20.45 -11.76 2.30
C ASP A 389 19.22 -12.66 2.45
N GLN A 390 19.35 -13.98 2.30
CA GLN A 390 18.24 -14.91 2.58
C GLN A 390 17.74 -14.81 4.03
N SER A 391 18.63 -14.52 4.98
CA SER A 391 18.25 -14.26 6.37
C SER A 391 17.54 -12.91 6.54
N ALA A 392 17.89 -11.91 5.74
CA ALA A 392 17.21 -10.61 5.70
C ALA A 392 15.81 -10.77 5.08
N ILE A 393 15.67 -11.46 3.95
CA ILE A 393 14.39 -11.80 3.30
C ILE A 393 13.44 -12.49 4.28
N ALA A 394 13.91 -13.51 5.01
CA ALA A 394 13.09 -14.22 6.00
C ALA A 394 12.52 -13.28 7.08
N LYS A 395 13.30 -12.28 7.52
CA LYS A 395 12.90 -11.32 8.54
C LYS A 395 12.00 -10.22 7.97
N PHE A 396 12.31 -9.73 6.77
CA PHE A 396 11.54 -8.72 6.05
C PHE A 396 10.09 -9.14 5.90
N TRP A 397 9.85 -10.35 5.40
CA TRP A 397 8.52 -10.91 5.21
C TRP A 397 7.93 -11.60 6.45
N ALA A 398 8.56 -11.50 7.63
CA ALA A 398 8.12 -12.25 8.81
C ALA A 398 6.70 -11.88 9.24
N ASN A 399 6.38 -10.58 9.29
CA ASN A 399 5.05 -10.00 9.54
C ASN A 399 4.33 -10.62 10.75
N GLY A 400 5.04 -10.71 11.89
CA GLY A 400 4.53 -11.31 13.13
C GLY A 400 3.56 -10.42 13.93
N PRO A 401 3.20 -10.82 15.16
CA PRO A 401 2.37 -10.00 16.04
C PRO A 401 2.94 -8.59 16.23
N GLY A 402 2.09 -7.58 16.19
CA GLY A 402 2.47 -6.17 16.35
C GLY A 402 2.93 -5.49 15.05
N THR A 403 2.84 -6.20 13.93
CA THR A 403 2.87 -5.64 12.57
C THR A 403 1.45 -5.56 11.99
N PHE A 404 1.28 -5.01 10.79
CA PHE A 404 0.02 -5.10 10.04
C PHE A 404 -0.23 -6.48 9.39
N THR A 405 0.57 -7.50 9.72
CA THR A 405 0.50 -8.89 9.20
C THR A 405 0.68 -8.97 7.66
N PRO A 406 0.80 -10.18 7.05
CA PRO A 406 1.01 -10.29 5.61
C PRO A 406 -0.01 -9.54 4.73
N PRO A 407 -1.34 -9.63 4.96
CA PRO A 407 -2.29 -8.89 4.12
C PRO A 407 -2.17 -7.37 4.29
N GLY A 408 -1.85 -6.89 5.50
CA GLY A 408 -1.62 -5.47 5.70
C GLY A 408 -0.34 -4.95 5.03
N HIS A 409 0.65 -5.83 4.83
CA HIS A 409 1.87 -5.50 4.10
C HIS A 409 1.58 -5.22 2.63
N TRP A 410 0.77 -6.07 1.99
CA TRP A 410 0.31 -5.82 0.63
C TRP A 410 -0.59 -4.59 0.51
N ASN A 411 -1.36 -4.25 1.54
CA ASN A 411 -2.08 -2.97 1.60
C ASN A 411 -1.14 -1.76 1.69
N GLN A 412 0.01 -1.88 2.35
CA GLN A 412 1.03 -0.83 2.35
C GLN A 412 1.67 -0.69 0.96
N ILE A 413 2.05 -1.82 0.33
CA ILE A 413 2.58 -1.83 -1.05
C ILE A 413 1.57 -1.20 -2.02
N ALA A 414 0.28 -1.55 -1.89
CA ALA A 414 -0.78 -0.97 -2.72
C ALA A 414 -0.96 0.53 -2.51
N GLN A 415 -0.80 1.00 -1.27
CA GLN A 415 -0.83 2.42 -0.95
C GLN A 415 0.33 3.18 -1.59
N ASP A 416 1.54 2.62 -1.53
CA ASP A 416 2.73 3.24 -2.09
C ASP A 416 2.67 3.27 -3.63
N ALA A 417 2.26 2.16 -4.26
CA ALA A 417 2.05 2.09 -5.71
C ALA A 417 0.95 3.04 -6.20
N ALA A 418 -0.17 3.14 -5.47
CA ALA A 418 -1.23 4.10 -5.78
C ALA A 418 -0.76 5.56 -5.67
N GLY A 419 0.17 5.83 -4.75
CA GLY A 419 0.79 7.14 -4.59
C GLY A 419 1.69 7.52 -5.76
N LEU A 420 2.45 6.57 -6.32
CA LEU A 420 3.29 6.78 -7.51
C LEU A 420 2.44 7.04 -8.77
N MET A 421 1.31 6.36 -8.93
CA MET A 421 0.49 6.49 -10.14
C MET A 421 -0.43 7.72 -10.20
N GLY A 422 -0.61 8.42 -9.08
CA GLY A 422 -1.57 9.53 -8.98
C GLY A 422 -3.04 9.10 -9.06
N ASN A 423 -3.38 7.90 -8.55
CA ASN A 423 -4.73 7.33 -8.69
C ASN A 423 -5.86 8.25 -8.16
N SER A 424 -6.97 8.29 -8.89
CA SER A 424 -8.20 8.97 -8.46
C SER A 424 -8.81 8.38 -7.18
N LEU A 425 -9.78 9.08 -6.59
CA LEU A 425 -10.50 8.62 -5.40
C LEU A 425 -11.23 7.29 -5.67
N GLU A 426 -11.91 7.21 -6.81
CA GLU A 426 -12.64 6.04 -7.28
C GLU A 426 -11.70 4.86 -7.58
N ASP A 427 -10.55 5.13 -8.18
CA ASP A 427 -9.57 4.08 -8.53
C ASP A 427 -8.92 3.49 -7.28
N ASN A 428 -8.60 4.31 -6.29
CA ASN A 428 -8.12 3.80 -5.01
C ASN A 428 -9.21 3.06 -4.24
N ALA A 429 -10.45 3.55 -4.22
CA ALA A 429 -11.55 2.81 -3.60
C ALA A 429 -11.72 1.41 -4.24
N ARG A 430 -11.62 1.32 -5.56
CA ARG A 430 -11.65 0.05 -6.30
C ARG A 430 -10.44 -0.84 -6.00
N LEU A 431 -9.23 -0.30 -6.07
CA LEU A 431 -7.98 -1.03 -5.82
C LEU A 431 -8.03 -1.73 -4.46
N PHE A 432 -8.32 -0.99 -3.40
CA PHE A 432 -8.31 -1.55 -2.06
C PHE A 432 -9.48 -2.52 -1.83
N ALA A 433 -10.63 -2.32 -2.47
CA ALA A 433 -11.72 -3.30 -2.41
C ALA A 433 -11.33 -4.62 -3.11
N LEU A 434 -10.80 -4.57 -4.34
CA LEU A 434 -10.31 -5.75 -5.05
C LEU A 434 -9.26 -6.51 -4.25
N LEU A 435 -8.25 -5.78 -3.76
CA LEU A 435 -7.14 -6.35 -2.99
C LEU A 435 -7.67 -7.10 -1.76
N ASN A 436 -8.47 -6.42 -0.94
CA ASN A 436 -8.87 -6.99 0.33
C ASN A 436 -9.95 -8.06 0.21
N ILE A 437 -10.82 -8.00 -0.81
CA ILE A 437 -11.73 -9.10 -1.15
C ILE A 437 -10.91 -10.34 -1.52
N ALA A 438 -9.88 -10.19 -2.37
CA ALA A 438 -9.01 -11.29 -2.77
C ALA A 438 -8.20 -11.84 -1.59
N GLU A 439 -7.65 -10.98 -0.73
CA GLU A 439 -6.89 -11.42 0.44
C GLU A 439 -7.76 -12.13 1.49
N ALA A 440 -8.98 -11.66 1.73
CA ALA A 440 -9.90 -12.34 2.64
C ALA A 440 -10.23 -13.76 2.16
N ASP A 441 -10.42 -13.95 0.86
CA ASP A 441 -10.66 -15.26 0.25
C ASP A 441 -9.40 -16.12 0.19
N ALA A 442 -8.22 -15.51 -0.01
CA ALA A 442 -6.93 -16.17 0.12
C ALA A 442 -6.72 -16.74 1.53
N ALA A 443 -7.11 -16.01 2.58
CA ALA A 443 -7.09 -16.51 3.95
C ALA A 443 -8.00 -17.74 4.13
N ILE A 444 -9.20 -17.70 3.55
CA ILE A 444 -10.16 -18.81 3.62
C ILE A 444 -9.54 -20.07 3.00
N ILE A 445 -9.00 -20.00 1.77
CA ILE A 445 -8.36 -21.15 1.14
C ILE A 445 -7.13 -21.64 1.91
N ALA A 446 -6.27 -20.74 2.38
CA ALA A 446 -5.07 -21.13 3.11
C ALA A 446 -5.43 -21.88 4.39
N TRP A 447 -6.40 -21.39 5.16
CA TRP A 447 -6.84 -22.08 6.38
C TRP A 447 -7.63 -23.36 6.08
N ASP A 448 -8.43 -23.35 5.02
CA ASP A 448 -9.15 -24.52 4.53
C ASP A 448 -8.18 -25.66 4.17
N ALA A 449 -7.11 -25.38 3.41
CA ALA A 449 -6.05 -26.34 3.15
C ALA A 449 -5.34 -26.78 4.46
N LYS A 450 -4.99 -25.84 5.34
CA LYS A 450 -4.28 -26.13 6.60
C LYS A 450 -5.01 -27.14 7.46
N TYR A 451 -6.29 -26.92 7.70
CA TYR A 451 -7.07 -27.80 8.56
C TYR A 451 -7.60 -29.04 7.82
N GLN A 452 -7.69 -29.01 6.49
CA GLN A 452 -7.97 -30.21 5.69
C GLN A 452 -6.80 -31.21 5.71
N TYR A 453 -5.58 -30.74 5.44
CA TYR A 453 -4.40 -31.60 5.27
C TYR A 453 -3.65 -31.85 6.57
N ASP A 454 -3.77 -30.93 7.54
CA ASP A 454 -3.28 -31.14 8.90
C ASP A 454 -1.78 -31.45 8.97
N LEU A 455 -0.98 -30.88 8.06
CA LEU A 455 0.44 -31.21 7.91
C LEU A 455 1.30 -30.59 9.02
N TRP A 456 2.22 -31.37 9.57
CA TRP A 456 3.21 -30.93 10.54
C TRP A 456 4.17 -29.87 10.01
N ARG A 457 4.71 -29.07 10.94
CA ARG A 457 5.71 -28.05 10.63
C ARG A 457 7.10 -28.66 10.47
N PRO A 458 8.03 -28.01 9.74
CA PRO A 458 9.40 -28.52 9.58
C PRO A 458 10.10 -28.83 10.89
N VAL A 459 9.88 -28.04 11.95
CA VAL A 459 10.46 -28.32 13.27
C VAL A 459 10.04 -29.67 13.85
N THR A 460 8.78 -30.07 13.66
CA THR A 460 8.29 -31.38 14.12
C THR A 460 8.81 -32.47 13.19
N ALA A 461 8.65 -32.28 11.88
CA ALA A 461 9.08 -33.21 10.85
C ALA A 461 10.57 -33.57 11.00
N ILE A 462 11.45 -32.57 11.11
CA ILE A 462 12.90 -32.76 11.17
C ILE A 462 13.32 -33.43 12.48
N ARG A 463 12.70 -33.07 13.61
CA ARG A 463 12.99 -33.72 14.88
C ARG A 463 12.49 -35.16 14.95
N GLN A 464 11.44 -35.49 14.20
CA GLN A 464 10.75 -36.79 14.22
C GLN A 464 10.89 -37.58 12.92
N ALA A 465 11.85 -37.25 12.05
CA ALA A 465 11.97 -37.86 10.73
C ALA A 465 12.10 -39.40 10.75
N GLY A 466 12.53 -39.99 11.86
CA GLY A 466 12.49 -41.46 12.04
C GLY A 466 11.08 -42.08 12.03
N THR A 467 10.02 -41.28 11.93
CA THR A 467 8.61 -41.73 11.94
C THR A 467 7.88 -41.51 10.61
N ASP A 468 8.51 -40.85 9.63
CA ASP A 468 7.86 -40.46 8.36
C ASP A 468 7.88 -41.56 7.27
N ASN A 469 8.47 -42.73 7.59
CA ASN A 469 8.69 -43.85 6.66
C ASN A 469 9.51 -43.51 5.41
N ASN A 470 10.31 -42.45 5.44
CA ASN A 470 11.16 -42.05 4.32
C ASN A 470 12.64 -42.38 4.58
N PRO A 471 13.27 -43.26 3.78
CA PRO A 471 14.69 -43.61 3.99
C PRO A 471 15.66 -42.45 3.65
N ASN A 472 15.18 -41.40 2.98
CA ASN A 472 15.98 -40.26 2.54
C ASN A 472 15.85 -39.03 3.45
N THR A 473 15.13 -39.14 4.56
CA THR A 473 15.11 -38.12 5.61
C THR A 473 15.94 -38.60 6.82
N THR A 474 16.47 -37.66 7.59
CA THR A 474 17.28 -37.98 8.77
C THR A 474 16.90 -37.06 9.90
N ALA A 475 16.62 -37.65 11.08
CA ALA A 475 16.19 -36.88 12.23
C ALA A 475 17.32 -35.99 12.76
N ASP A 476 16.96 -34.79 13.20
CA ASP A 476 17.80 -33.93 14.03
C ASP A 476 16.95 -33.39 15.18
N SER A 477 17.09 -34.02 16.35
CA SER A 477 16.29 -33.69 17.54
C SER A 477 16.51 -32.28 18.09
N GLN A 478 17.63 -31.63 17.73
CA GLN A 478 17.99 -30.29 18.20
C GLN A 478 17.69 -29.20 17.16
N TRP A 479 17.22 -29.59 15.96
CA TRP A 479 16.94 -28.65 14.89
C TRP A 479 15.91 -27.61 15.32
N THR A 480 16.19 -26.34 15.03
CA THR A 480 15.30 -25.21 15.34
C THR A 480 15.30 -24.24 14.16
N PRO A 481 14.12 -23.74 13.74
CA PRO A 481 14.01 -22.82 12.61
C PRO A 481 14.53 -21.42 12.93
N LEU A 482 14.88 -20.65 11.90
CA LEU A 482 15.25 -19.24 12.04
C LEU A 482 14.08 -18.39 12.57
N LEU A 483 12.88 -18.58 12.03
CA LEU A 483 11.68 -17.87 12.47
C LEU A 483 10.90 -18.72 13.49
N VAL A 484 10.24 -18.05 14.43
CA VAL A 484 9.31 -18.71 15.34
C VAL A 484 8.19 -19.35 14.53
N THR A 485 7.96 -20.65 14.75
CA THR A 485 6.93 -21.40 14.03
C THR A 485 5.54 -20.95 14.48
N PRO A 486 4.66 -20.51 13.56
CA PRO A 486 3.36 -20.02 13.93
C PRO A 486 2.39 -21.18 14.25
N PRO A 487 1.41 -20.97 15.15
CA PRO A 487 0.63 -22.06 15.76
C PRO A 487 -0.55 -22.51 14.89
N PHE A 488 -0.28 -23.01 13.69
CA PHE A 488 -1.27 -23.59 12.80
C PHE A 488 -0.61 -24.57 11.81
N PRO A 489 -1.38 -25.50 11.19
CA PRO A 489 -0.85 -26.46 10.23
C PRO A 489 -0.06 -25.82 9.09
N GLU A 490 0.82 -26.63 8.50
CA GLU A 490 1.83 -26.15 7.56
C GLU A 490 1.24 -25.80 6.19
N TYR A 491 0.49 -26.70 5.56
CA TYR A 491 0.17 -26.61 4.14
C TYR A 491 -1.22 -26.00 3.85
N THR A 492 -1.38 -24.99 3.00
CA THR A 492 -0.36 -24.21 2.28
C THR A 492 0.20 -23.05 3.11
N SER A 493 1.23 -22.38 2.60
CA SER A 493 1.74 -21.13 3.19
C SER A 493 0.71 -20.01 3.07
N GLY A 494 0.35 -19.40 4.21
CA GLY A 494 -0.57 -18.25 4.24
C GLY A 494 0.04 -17.05 3.53
N HIS A 495 1.30 -16.73 3.82
CA HIS A 495 2.07 -15.70 3.10
C HIS A 495 2.00 -15.88 1.59
N SER A 496 2.29 -17.08 1.10
CA SER A 496 2.26 -17.38 -0.33
C SER A 496 0.86 -17.20 -0.94
N THR A 497 -0.18 -17.58 -0.21
CA THR A 497 -1.57 -17.44 -0.70
C THR A 497 -2.03 -15.98 -0.71
N PHE A 498 -1.70 -15.19 0.32
CA PHE A 498 -1.95 -13.74 0.31
C PHE A 498 -1.19 -13.06 -0.83
N SER A 499 0.11 -13.33 -0.96
CA SER A 499 0.97 -12.72 -1.97
C SER A 499 0.54 -13.03 -3.39
N GLY A 500 0.16 -14.28 -3.70
CA GLY A 500 -0.35 -14.61 -5.03
C GLY A 500 -1.66 -13.91 -5.37
N ALA A 501 -2.54 -13.72 -4.37
CA ALA A 501 -3.80 -12.99 -4.56
C ALA A 501 -3.57 -11.50 -4.76
N ALA A 502 -2.72 -10.88 -3.94
CA ALA A 502 -2.33 -9.49 -4.05
C ALA A 502 -1.63 -9.22 -5.38
N GLU A 503 -0.63 -10.00 -5.77
CA GLU A 503 0.07 -9.91 -7.06
C GLU A 503 -0.91 -9.83 -8.23
N SER A 504 -1.91 -10.73 -8.28
CA SER A 504 -2.85 -10.78 -9.40
C SER A 504 -3.74 -9.53 -9.46
N VAL A 505 -4.15 -9.00 -8.31
CA VAL A 505 -4.91 -7.74 -8.25
C VAL A 505 -4.04 -6.57 -8.66
N MET A 506 -2.83 -6.48 -8.11
CA MET A 506 -1.88 -5.39 -8.38
C MET A 506 -1.51 -5.35 -9.86
N ASN A 507 -1.18 -6.50 -10.47
CA ASN A 507 -0.90 -6.60 -11.91
C ASN A 507 -2.09 -6.15 -12.77
N SER A 508 -3.33 -6.41 -12.33
CA SER A 508 -4.52 -5.96 -13.06
C SER A 508 -4.74 -4.46 -13.01
N VAL A 509 -4.29 -3.78 -11.95
CA VAL A 509 -4.54 -2.34 -11.75
C VAL A 509 -3.38 -1.52 -12.30
N PHE A 510 -2.15 -1.99 -12.12
CA PHE A 510 -0.92 -1.24 -12.38
C PHE A 510 -0.13 -1.75 -13.60
N GLY A 511 -0.47 -2.92 -14.11
CA GLY A 511 0.32 -3.63 -15.12
C GLY A 511 1.32 -4.59 -14.50
N SER A 512 1.83 -5.53 -15.31
CA SER A 512 2.74 -6.60 -14.86
C SER A 512 4.17 -6.14 -14.60
N ASP A 513 4.56 -4.99 -15.16
CA ASP A 513 5.95 -4.51 -15.21
C ASP A 513 6.15 -3.31 -14.25
N PHE A 514 5.25 -3.15 -13.28
CA PHE A 514 5.29 -2.06 -12.31
C PHE A 514 6.31 -2.35 -11.21
N GLY A 515 7.47 -1.72 -11.29
CA GLY A 515 8.47 -1.78 -10.22
C GLY A 515 8.16 -0.82 -9.07
N PHE A 516 8.68 -1.16 -7.88
CA PHE A 516 8.44 -0.38 -6.68
C PHE A 516 9.49 -0.65 -5.60
N ALA A 517 9.56 0.24 -4.63
CA ALA A 517 10.35 0.08 -3.41
C ALA A 517 9.46 -0.18 -2.19
N ASP A 518 9.90 -1.07 -1.31
CA ASP A 518 9.19 -1.51 -0.12
C ASP A 518 10.09 -1.41 1.12
N LYS A 519 9.61 -0.67 2.12
CA LYS A 519 10.33 -0.45 3.39
C LYS A 519 10.01 -1.52 4.44
N GLY A 520 9.00 -2.36 4.23
CA GLY A 520 8.52 -3.31 5.22
C GLY A 520 7.87 -2.65 6.45
N ASP A 521 7.42 -3.47 7.41
CA ASP A 521 6.83 -2.96 8.67
C ASP A 521 7.83 -2.92 9.83
N LYS A 522 7.67 -1.89 10.70
CA LYS A 522 8.16 -1.60 12.08
C LYS A 522 9.48 -2.19 12.61
N SER A 523 10.25 -2.96 11.87
CA SER A 523 11.32 -3.79 12.44
C SER A 523 12.43 -4.19 11.49
N VAL A 524 12.33 -3.85 10.21
CA VAL A 524 13.37 -4.19 9.23
C VAL A 524 13.73 -2.92 8.47
N ASN A 525 14.77 -2.22 8.90
CA ASN A 525 15.30 -1.07 8.17
C ASN A 525 16.16 -1.58 6.98
N SER A 526 15.52 -2.30 6.07
CA SER A 526 16.11 -2.72 4.80
C SER A 526 15.08 -2.45 3.71
N LEU A 527 15.25 -1.31 3.04
CA LEU A 527 14.55 -1.06 1.79
C LEU A 527 14.83 -2.21 0.83
N ARG A 528 13.78 -2.74 0.20
CA ARG A 528 13.88 -3.68 -0.91
C ARG A 528 13.24 -3.05 -2.13
N THR A 529 13.80 -3.32 -3.30
CA THR A 529 13.27 -2.89 -4.59
C THR A 529 12.88 -4.12 -5.38
N TYR A 530 11.79 -4.01 -6.13
CA TYR A 530 11.29 -5.08 -6.98
C TYR A 530 11.00 -4.51 -8.36
N GLU A 531 11.33 -5.28 -9.40
CA GLU A 531 11.00 -4.92 -10.78
C GLU A 531 9.50 -5.09 -11.06
N ASN A 532 8.82 -5.94 -10.29
CA ASN A 532 7.37 -6.16 -10.40
C ASN A 532 6.78 -6.85 -9.16
N PHE A 533 5.45 -6.90 -9.07
CA PHE A 533 4.74 -7.55 -7.97
C PHE A 533 4.96 -9.07 -7.90
N ALA A 534 5.26 -9.74 -9.03
CA ALA A 534 5.50 -11.17 -9.03
C ALA A 534 6.82 -11.52 -8.32
N GLU A 535 7.85 -10.69 -8.50
CA GLU A 535 9.12 -10.82 -7.77
C GLU A 535 8.90 -10.70 -6.25
N ALA A 536 8.16 -9.69 -5.81
CA ALA A 536 7.83 -9.51 -4.39
C ALA A 536 7.00 -10.67 -3.83
N ALA A 537 6.05 -11.21 -4.61
CA ALA A 537 5.24 -12.35 -4.20
C ALA A 537 6.06 -13.64 -4.08
N ASP A 538 6.92 -13.91 -5.05
CA ASP A 538 7.84 -15.05 -5.03
C ASP A 538 8.85 -14.94 -3.88
N GLU A 539 9.39 -13.74 -3.62
CA GLU A 539 10.28 -13.48 -2.50
C GLU A 539 9.58 -13.68 -1.14
N SER A 540 8.36 -13.14 -1.01
CA SER A 540 7.50 -13.33 0.16
C SER A 540 7.22 -14.80 0.43
N GLY A 541 6.98 -15.58 -0.63
CA GLY A 541 6.79 -17.02 -0.58
C GLY A 541 8.04 -17.80 -0.13
N ILE A 542 9.18 -17.57 -0.79
CA ILE A 542 10.44 -18.27 -0.49
C ILE A 542 11.00 -17.89 0.89
N SER A 543 10.69 -16.69 1.40
CA SER A 543 11.08 -16.23 2.74
C SER A 543 10.72 -17.24 3.84
N ARG A 544 9.65 -18.02 3.63
CA ARG A 544 9.15 -19.00 4.59
C ARG A 544 10.01 -20.25 4.68
N ILE A 545 10.69 -20.59 3.58
CA ILE A 545 11.66 -21.67 3.50
C ILE A 545 12.97 -21.23 4.15
N TYR A 546 13.45 -20.03 3.85
CA TYR A 546 14.61 -19.43 4.53
C TYR A 546 14.39 -19.29 6.04
N GLY A 547 13.15 -19.01 6.44
CA GLY A 547 12.72 -18.98 7.84
C GLY A 547 12.60 -20.33 8.52
N GLY A 548 12.64 -21.44 7.77
CA GLY A 548 12.56 -22.81 8.29
C GLY A 548 11.17 -23.25 8.75
N ILE A 549 10.11 -22.60 8.28
CA ILE A 549 8.75 -22.81 8.83
C ILE A 549 7.75 -23.36 7.81
N HIS A 550 8.18 -23.50 6.54
CA HIS A 550 7.40 -24.11 5.47
C HIS A 550 8.27 -24.99 4.55
N PHE A 551 7.63 -25.93 3.86
CA PHE A 551 8.21 -26.70 2.75
C PHE A 551 7.93 -26.02 1.40
N MET A 552 8.64 -26.42 0.34
CA MET A 552 8.55 -25.75 -0.97
C MET A 552 7.17 -25.93 -1.61
N SER A 553 6.54 -27.11 -1.49
CA SER A 553 5.19 -27.33 -2.04
C SER A 553 4.17 -26.40 -1.39
N ALA A 554 4.28 -26.11 -0.09
CA ALA A 554 3.39 -25.16 0.57
C ALA A 554 3.53 -23.73 0.03
N ASN A 555 4.71 -23.36 -0.46
CA ASN A 555 4.94 -22.09 -1.14
C ASN A 555 4.33 -22.08 -2.55
N VAL A 556 4.76 -23.02 -3.41
CA VAL A 556 4.35 -23.08 -4.81
C VAL A 556 2.83 -23.21 -4.94
N ASP A 557 2.22 -24.14 -4.20
CA ASP A 557 0.78 -24.38 -4.26
C ASP A 557 -0.01 -23.23 -3.60
N GLY A 558 0.58 -22.59 -2.59
CA GLY A 558 0.04 -21.38 -1.96
C GLY A 558 -0.04 -20.22 -2.94
N LEU A 559 1.07 -19.89 -3.61
CA LEU A 559 1.12 -18.85 -4.65
C LEU A 559 0.11 -19.13 -5.77
N SER A 560 0.07 -20.37 -6.26
CA SER A 560 -0.89 -20.77 -7.30
C SER A 560 -2.34 -20.59 -6.85
N SER A 561 -2.68 -21.00 -5.62
CA SER A 561 -4.02 -20.83 -5.07
C SER A 561 -4.39 -19.35 -4.91
N GLY A 562 -3.48 -18.55 -4.39
CA GLY A 562 -3.64 -17.10 -4.28
C GLY A 562 -3.89 -16.44 -5.62
N ARG A 563 -3.06 -16.75 -6.63
CA ARG A 563 -3.20 -16.23 -7.99
C ARG A 563 -4.55 -16.57 -8.61
N ASN A 564 -5.05 -17.80 -8.38
CA ASN A 564 -6.39 -18.19 -8.84
C ASN A 564 -7.50 -17.35 -8.19
N VAL A 565 -7.37 -17.03 -6.89
CA VAL A 565 -8.31 -16.15 -6.18
C VAL A 565 -8.27 -14.73 -6.75
N GLY A 566 -7.08 -14.13 -6.82
CA GLY A 566 -6.95 -12.75 -7.29
C GLY A 566 -7.47 -12.57 -8.72
N ASN A 567 -7.11 -13.49 -9.63
CA ASN A 567 -7.65 -13.51 -11.00
C ASN A 567 -9.17 -13.66 -11.02
N TYR A 568 -9.73 -14.55 -10.19
CA TYR A 568 -11.18 -14.73 -10.12
C TYR A 568 -11.89 -13.46 -9.62
N VAL A 569 -11.35 -12.79 -8.60
CA VAL A 569 -11.91 -11.53 -8.07
C VAL A 569 -11.91 -10.45 -9.15
N VAL A 570 -10.74 -10.19 -9.76
CA VAL A 570 -10.59 -9.17 -10.80
C VAL A 570 -11.52 -9.42 -12.00
N GLN A 571 -11.69 -10.67 -12.43
CA GLN A 571 -12.51 -10.98 -13.60
C GLN A 571 -14.00 -10.82 -13.36
N ASN A 572 -14.47 -11.01 -12.11
CA ASN A 572 -15.90 -11.16 -11.82
C ASN A 572 -16.50 -10.01 -11.01
N PHE A 573 -15.68 -9.15 -10.40
CA PHE A 573 -16.15 -8.11 -9.48
C PHE A 573 -15.55 -6.75 -9.80
N LEU A 574 -16.33 -5.70 -9.53
CA LEU A 574 -15.92 -4.30 -9.56
C LEU A 574 -15.45 -3.83 -10.94
N ASN A 575 -16.02 -4.37 -12.02
CA ASN A 575 -15.70 -4.02 -13.41
C ASN A 575 -16.35 -2.72 -13.88
#